data_AF-A0A382CIE7-F1
#
_entry.id   AF-A0A382CIE7-F1
#
_cell.length_a   1.000
_cell.length_b   1.000
_cell.length_c   1.000
_cell.angle_alpha   90.00
_cell.angle_beta   90.00
_cell.angle_gamma   90.00
#
_symmetry.space_group_name_H-M   'P 1'
#
loop_
_entity.id
_entity.type
_entity.pdbx_description
1 polymer ?
#
loop_
_entity_poly.entity_id
_entity_poly.type
_entity_poly.pdbx_seq_one_letter_code
_entity_poly.pdbx_strand_id
1 'polypeptide(L)'
;METFIVTVFAKPGHEDDVAKFYRDIAELDDQAEGFHGRQIFQAKNGTMVESVLRHYTEEELQAHAEAAPPDGTQFVIIELWESVDQRIQFSKNVSGGRNPQLFPHLLPDHSHEFYKDITPS
;
A
#
# COMPACT_ATOMS: atom_id res chain seq x y z
N MET A 1 -1.89 -19.92 4.55
CA MET A 1 -1.50 -18.75 3.74
C MET A 1 -2.03 -17.50 4.40
N GLU A 2 -1.13 -16.56 4.63
CA GLU A 2 -1.33 -15.29 5.31
C GLU A 2 -1.33 -14.16 4.30
N THR A 3 -2.30 -13.24 4.42
CA THR A 3 -2.32 -12.00 3.64
C THR A 3 -1.69 -10.91 4.48
N PHE A 4 -0.57 -10.36 4.05
CA PHE A 4 0.08 -9.24 4.74
C PHE A 4 -0.14 -7.97 3.92
N ILE A 5 -0.71 -6.93 4.53
CA ILE A 5 -0.99 -5.66 3.85
C ILE A 5 -0.21 -4.54 4.52
N VAL A 6 0.49 -3.77 3.69
CA VAL A 6 1.16 -2.53 4.04
C VAL A 6 0.41 -1.37 3.41
N THR A 7 0.07 -0.38 4.23
CA THR A 7 -0.40 0.92 3.75
C THR A 7 0.62 1.97 4.15
N VAL A 8 1.14 2.71 3.18
CA VAL A 8 2.03 3.86 3.41
C VAL A 8 1.56 5.05 2.59
N PHE A 9 1.95 6.25 2.98
CA PHE A 9 1.69 7.46 2.21
C PHE A 9 3.00 8.09 1.77
N ALA A 10 3.22 8.20 0.47
CA ALA A 10 4.35 8.94 -0.08
C ALA A 10 4.14 10.43 0.16
N LYS A 11 5.21 11.12 0.56
CA LYS A 11 5.25 12.59 0.55
C LYS A 11 5.04 13.10 -0.88
N PRO A 12 4.41 14.27 -1.06
CA PRO A 12 4.25 14.88 -2.37
C PRO A 12 5.58 14.98 -3.13
N GLY A 13 5.61 14.46 -4.36
CA GLY A 13 6.79 14.48 -5.23
C GLY A 13 7.76 13.32 -5.04
N HIS A 14 7.46 12.37 -4.13
CA HIS A 14 8.27 11.18 -3.88
C HIS A 14 7.56 9.86 -4.24
N GLU A 15 6.49 9.93 -5.01
CA GLU A 15 5.72 8.76 -5.46
C GLU A 15 6.61 7.76 -6.22
N ASP A 16 7.44 8.26 -7.14
CA ASP A 16 8.32 7.42 -7.94
C ASP A 16 9.41 6.75 -7.09
N ASP A 17 9.92 7.43 -6.06
CA ASP A 17 10.91 6.87 -5.12
C ASP A 17 10.31 5.68 -4.36
N VAL A 18 9.09 5.85 -3.82
CA VAL A 18 8.36 4.79 -3.11
C VAL A 18 7.99 3.65 -4.04
N ALA A 19 7.47 3.95 -5.24
CA ALA A 19 7.14 2.94 -6.24
C ALA A 19 8.38 2.16 -6.69
N LYS A 20 9.52 2.82 -6.84
CA LYS A 20 10.79 2.17 -7.18
C LYS A 20 11.24 1.25 -6.05
N PHE A 21 11.23 1.72 -4.80
CA PHE A 21 11.62 0.93 -3.64
C PHE A 21 10.93 -0.44 -3.60
N TYR A 22 9.60 -0.46 -3.74
CA TYR A 22 8.80 -1.69 -3.69
C TYR A 22 8.89 -2.55 -4.96
N ARG A 23 9.21 -1.98 -6.12
CA ARG A 23 9.43 -2.74 -7.36
C ARG A 23 10.80 -3.42 -7.38
N ASP A 24 11.82 -2.73 -6.88
CA ASP A 24 13.21 -3.21 -6.87
C ASP A 24 13.42 -4.44 -5.97
N ILE A 25 12.47 -4.79 -5.11
CA ILE A 25 12.58 -5.98 -4.24
C ILE A 25 11.97 -7.24 -4.90
N ALA A 26 11.30 -7.12 -6.04
CA ALA A 26 10.56 -8.23 -6.69
C ALA A 26 11.41 -9.49 -6.90
N GLU A 27 12.65 -9.35 -7.38
CA GLU A 27 13.55 -10.50 -7.59
C GLU A 27 13.91 -11.20 -6.27
N LEU A 28 13.98 -10.47 -5.16
CA LEU A 28 14.29 -11.01 -3.84
C LEU A 28 13.06 -11.70 -3.23
N ASP A 29 11.86 -11.19 -3.52
CA ASP A 29 10.61 -11.83 -3.11
C ASP A 29 10.43 -13.19 -3.78
N ASP A 30 10.70 -13.29 -5.09
CA ASP A 30 10.59 -14.54 -5.85
C ASP A 30 11.53 -15.66 -5.34
N GLN A 31 12.60 -15.28 -4.63
CA GLN A 31 13.55 -16.20 -4.01
C GLN A 31 13.23 -16.48 -2.53
N ALA A 32 12.26 -15.78 -1.95
CA ALA A 32 11.94 -15.88 -0.53
C ALA A 32 11.14 -17.15 -0.25
N GLU A 33 11.58 -17.90 0.77
CA GLU A 33 10.87 -19.09 1.22
C GLU A 33 9.46 -18.73 1.70
N GLY A 34 8.46 -19.41 1.13
CA GLY A 34 7.06 -19.22 1.51
C GLY A 34 6.41 -17.96 0.92
N PHE A 35 7.06 -17.24 0.00
CA PHE A 35 6.40 -16.14 -0.72
C PHE A 35 5.54 -16.68 -1.87
N HIS A 36 4.32 -16.16 -2.01
CA HIS A 36 3.35 -16.58 -3.02
C HIS A 36 2.94 -15.46 -3.99
N GLY A 37 3.38 -14.23 -3.74
CA GLY A 37 3.16 -13.12 -4.65
C GLY A 37 2.93 -11.79 -3.93
N ARG A 38 3.03 -10.72 -4.72
CA ARG A 38 2.76 -9.35 -4.28
C ARG A 38 1.97 -8.59 -5.32
N GLN A 39 1.06 -7.73 -4.85
CA GLN A 39 0.42 -6.69 -5.63
C GLN A 39 0.71 -5.32 -4.99
N ILE A 40 0.97 -4.32 -5.83
CA ILE A 40 1.23 -2.94 -5.39
C ILE A 40 0.20 -2.04 -6.08
N PHE A 41 -0.57 -1.32 -5.29
CA PHE A 41 -1.51 -0.31 -5.76
C PHE A 41 -1.04 1.07 -5.32
N GLN A 42 -1.11 2.02 -6.25
CA GLN A 42 -0.89 3.43 -6.00
C GLN A 42 -2.22 4.16 -6.18
N ALA A 43 -2.60 4.99 -5.21
CA ALA A 43 -3.80 5.79 -5.30
C ALA A 43 -3.71 6.80 -6.44
N LYS A 44 -4.83 6.97 -7.13
CA LYS A 44 -5.04 8.07 -8.08
C LYS A 44 -5.68 9.23 -7.32
N ASN A 45 -4.87 10.00 -6.59
CA ASN A 45 -5.38 11.05 -5.72
C ASN A 45 -6.33 11.99 -6.46
N GLY A 46 -7.45 12.33 -5.81
CA GLY A 46 -8.47 13.23 -6.35
C GLY A 46 -9.49 12.59 -7.31
N THR A 47 -9.23 11.41 -7.89
CA THR A 47 -10.15 10.85 -8.91
C THR A 47 -11.52 10.48 -8.35
N MET A 48 -11.61 10.11 -7.07
CA MET A 48 -12.89 9.84 -6.41
C MET A 48 -13.72 11.13 -6.29
N VAL A 49 -13.13 12.19 -5.73
CA VAL A 49 -13.78 13.52 -5.60
C VAL A 49 -14.19 14.04 -6.97
N GLU A 50 -13.31 13.99 -7.97
CA GLU A 50 -13.64 14.40 -9.33
C GLU A 50 -14.80 13.61 -9.93
N SER A 51 -14.87 12.30 -9.67
CA SER A 51 -15.94 11.44 -10.17
C SER A 51 -17.26 11.75 -9.47
N VAL A 52 -17.25 11.91 -8.14
CA VAL A 52 -18.43 12.29 -7.35
C VAL A 52 -19.00 13.62 -7.86
N LEU A 53 -18.16 14.64 -8.03
CA LEU A 53 -18.61 15.95 -8.55
C LEU A 53 -19.18 15.91 -9.97
N ARG A 54 -18.78 14.94 -10.79
CA ARG A 54 -19.30 14.78 -12.17
C ARG A 54 -20.63 14.03 -12.23
N HIS A 55 -20.90 13.17 -11.26
CA HIS A 55 -22.02 12.24 -11.32
C HIS A 55 -23.15 12.56 -10.34
N TYR A 56 -22.86 13.30 -9.28
CA TYR A 56 -23.80 13.59 -8.20
C TYR A 56 -24.42 14.98 -8.40
N THR A 57 -25.69 15.08 -8.04
CA THR A 57 -26.42 16.35 -7.97
C THR A 57 -25.99 17.18 -6.75
N GLU A 58 -26.32 18.47 -6.75
CA GLU A 58 -26.02 19.35 -5.62
C GLU A 58 -26.69 18.89 -4.32
N GLU A 59 -27.92 18.38 -4.41
CA GLU A 59 -28.68 17.86 -3.26
C GLU A 59 -27.99 16.64 -2.63
N GLU A 60 -27.45 15.72 -3.46
CA GLU A 60 -26.72 14.54 -2.98
C GLU A 60 -25.37 14.92 -2.35
N LEU A 61 -24.67 15.90 -2.92
CA LEU A 61 -23.40 16.41 -2.38
C LEU A 61 -23.59 17.10 -1.02
N GLN A 62 -24.72 17.78 -0.81
CA GLN A 62 -25.05 18.37 0.49
C GLN A 62 -25.36 17.32 1.56
N ALA A 63 -25.91 16.17 1.17
CA ALA A 63 -26.19 15.08 2.10
C ALA A 63 -24.91 14.33 2.51
N HIS A 64 -24.01 14.07 1.56
CA HIS A 64 -22.74 13.35 1.79
C HIS A 64 -21.62 13.90 0.90
N ALA A 65 -20.86 14.86 1.42
CA ALA A 65 -19.67 15.36 0.72
C ALA A 65 -18.54 14.32 0.78
N GLU A 66 -17.90 14.06 -0.36
CA GLU A 66 -16.69 13.24 -0.43
C GLU A 66 -15.53 13.94 0.30
N ALA A 67 -14.78 13.18 1.09
CA ALA A 67 -13.64 13.75 1.82
C ALA A 67 -12.55 14.22 0.85
N ALA A 68 -11.83 15.27 1.26
CA ALA A 68 -10.63 15.69 0.54
C ALA A 68 -9.61 14.54 0.51
N PRO A 69 -8.82 14.39 -0.56
CA PRO A 69 -7.76 13.39 -0.59
C PRO A 69 -6.74 13.69 0.51
N PRO A 70 -6.06 12.65 1.03
CA PRO A 70 -4.99 12.83 2.01
C PRO A 70 -3.83 13.66 1.44
N ASP A 71 -3.04 14.26 2.33
CA ASP A 71 -1.89 15.13 1.96
C ASP A 71 -0.78 14.40 1.19
N GLY A 72 -0.80 13.06 1.14
CA GLY A 72 0.17 12.24 0.43
C GLY A 72 -0.49 11.23 -0.51
N THR A 73 0.32 10.56 -1.33
CA THR A 73 -0.17 9.51 -2.23
C THR A 73 -0.14 8.16 -1.52
N GLN A 74 -1.30 7.55 -1.32
CA GLN A 74 -1.40 6.24 -0.67
C GLN A 74 -0.84 5.14 -1.58
N PHE A 75 -0.07 4.23 -0.99
CA PHE A 75 0.31 2.95 -1.57
C PHE A 75 -0.23 1.83 -0.70
N VAL A 76 -0.82 0.82 -1.35
CA VAL A 76 -1.27 -0.42 -0.71
C VAL A 76 -0.48 -1.57 -1.32
N ILE A 77 0.31 -2.26 -0.49
CA ILE A 77 1.11 -3.41 -0.88
C ILE A 77 0.49 -4.63 -0.22
N ILE A 78 0.05 -5.58 -1.03
CA ILE A 78 -0.55 -6.84 -0.59
C ILE A 78 0.45 -7.94 -0.90
N GLU A 79 0.82 -8.72 0.10
CA GLU A 79 1.73 -9.85 -0.02
C GLU A 79 1.04 -11.12 0.46
N LEU A 80 1.33 -12.24 -0.20
CA LEU A 80 0.85 -13.56 0.19
C LEU A 80 2.02 -14.40 0.66
N TRP A 81 1.90 -14.95 1.87
CA TRP A 81 2.95 -15.72 2.53
C TRP A 81 2.41 -17.04 3.06
N GLU A 82 3.25 -18.06 3.12
CA GLU A 82 2.86 -19.36 3.67
C GLU A 82 2.62 -19.25 5.19
N SER A 83 3.46 -18.47 5.91
CA SER A 83 3.34 -18.21 7.34
C SER A 83 3.79 -16.79 7.74
N VAL A 84 3.32 -16.33 8.90
CA VAL A 84 3.78 -15.09 9.56
C VAL A 84 5.30 -15.11 9.75
N ASP A 85 5.85 -16.22 10.21
CA ASP A 85 7.27 -16.34 10.54
C ASP A 85 8.16 -16.15 9.31
N GLN A 86 7.81 -16.76 8.17
CA GLN A 86 8.55 -16.60 6.91
C GLN A 86 8.55 -15.15 6.44
N ARG A 87 7.41 -14.46 6.51
CA ARG A 87 7.34 -13.01 6.19
C ARG A 87 8.24 -12.19 7.11
N ILE A 88 8.26 -12.49 8.41
CA ILE A 88 9.09 -11.76 9.38
C ILE A 88 10.59 -12.00 9.12
N GLN A 89 10.99 -13.23 8.81
CA GLN A 89 12.39 -13.53 8.45
C GLN A 89 12.81 -12.79 7.17
N PHE A 90 11.96 -12.76 6.16
CA PHE A 90 12.21 -11.99 4.94
C PHE A 90 12.46 -10.51 5.26
N SER A 91 11.54 -9.88 6.01
CA SER A 91 11.66 -8.47 6.37
C SER A 91 12.91 -8.15 7.19
N LYS A 92 13.36 -9.07 8.05
CA LYS A 92 14.56 -8.89 8.87
C LYS A 92 15.84 -8.97 8.03
N ASN A 93 15.89 -9.88 7.06
CA ASN A 93 17.11 -10.18 6.32
C ASN A 93 17.25 -9.37 5.01
N VAL A 94 16.13 -9.01 4.39
CA VAL A 94 16.10 -8.39 3.06
C VAL A 94 15.66 -6.92 3.16
N SER A 95 14.47 -6.68 3.70
CA SER A 95 13.88 -5.33 3.73
C SER A 95 14.55 -4.40 4.75
N GLY A 96 14.98 -4.94 5.91
CA GLY A 96 15.54 -4.16 7.01
C GLY A 96 16.77 -3.32 6.66
N GLY A 97 17.60 -3.79 5.71
CA GLY A 97 18.77 -3.05 5.24
C GLY A 97 18.46 -1.87 4.30
N ARG A 98 17.23 -1.82 3.76
CA ARG A 98 16.82 -0.84 2.72
C ARG A 98 15.94 0.27 3.26
N ASN A 99 15.43 0.13 4.48
CA ASN A 99 14.61 1.12 5.19
C ASN A 99 15.10 2.59 5.09
N PRO A 100 16.41 2.91 5.16
CA PRO A 100 16.89 4.27 4.98
C PRO A 100 16.60 4.89 3.60
N GLN A 101 16.35 4.07 2.58
CA GLN A 101 15.97 4.50 1.23
C GLN A 101 14.47 4.77 1.09
N LEU A 102 13.64 4.37 2.06
CA LEU A 102 12.18 4.52 2.01
C LEU A 102 11.69 5.59 2.97
N PHE A 103 12.12 5.54 4.25
CA PHE A 103 11.55 6.38 5.31
C PHE A 103 11.64 7.90 5.06
N PRO A 104 12.69 8.46 4.42
CA PRO A 104 12.71 9.88 4.09
C PRO A 104 11.55 10.32 3.18
N HIS A 105 11.00 9.40 2.39
CA HIS A 105 9.96 9.64 1.38
C HIS A 105 8.53 9.41 1.88
N LEU A 106 8.35 8.90 3.10
CA LEU A 106 7.03 8.58 3.65
C LEU A 106 6.54 9.64 4.64
N LEU A 107 5.22 9.86 4.64
CA LEU A 107 4.52 10.49 5.76
C LEU A 107 4.52 9.56 6.99
N PRO A 108 4.34 10.10 8.20
CA PRO A 108 4.40 9.30 9.43
C PRO A 108 3.26 8.29 9.54
N ASP A 109 2.11 8.56 8.90
CA ASP A 109 0.97 7.64 8.92
C ASP A 109 1.26 6.42 8.03
N HIS A 110 1.19 5.23 8.61
CA HIS A 110 1.35 3.96 7.91
C HIS A 110 0.86 2.80 8.81
N SER A 111 0.50 1.68 8.19
CA SER A 111 0.07 0.47 8.89
C SER A 111 0.60 -0.79 8.22
N HIS A 112 0.95 -1.78 9.03
CA HIS A 112 1.39 -3.11 8.59
C HIS A 112 0.64 -4.17 9.41
N GLU A 113 -0.14 -5.04 8.78
CA GLU A 113 -0.90 -6.06 9.50
C GLU A 113 -1.14 -7.32 8.66
N PHE A 114 -1.41 -8.45 9.34
CA PHE A 114 -1.89 -9.68 8.73
C PHE A 114 -3.42 -9.71 8.71
N TYR A 115 -3.98 -10.06 7.57
CA TYR A 115 -5.40 -10.04 7.28
C TYR A 115 -5.92 -11.44 7.02
N LYS A 116 -7.13 -11.67 7.52
CA LYS A 116 -7.92 -12.85 7.21
C LYS A 116 -8.86 -12.54 6.06
N ASP A 117 -8.82 -13.36 5.01
CA ASP A 117 -9.84 -13.33 3.97
C ASP A 117 -11.18 -13.84 4.53
N ILE A 118 -12.22 -13.01 4.40
CA ILE A 118 -13.60 -13.30 4.82
C ILE A 118 -14.56 -13.34 3.62
N THR A 119 -14.03 -13.42 2.40
CA THR A 119 -14.82 -13.54 1.17
C THR A 119 -15.62 -14.85 1.20
N PRO A 120 -16.94 -14.81 0.92
CA PRO A 120 -17.75 -16.02 0.82
C PRO A 120 -17.22 -16.96 -0.26
N SER A 121 -17.24 -18.27 0.03
CA SER A 121 -16.91 -19.36 -0.91
C SER A 121 -18.03 -19.60 -1.92
#